data_AF-A0A0H5RJN6-F1
#
_entry.id   AF-A0A0H5RJN6-F1
#
_cell.length_a   1.000
_cell.length_b   1.000
_cell.length_c   1.000
_cell.angle_alpha   90.00
_cell.angle_beta   90.00
_cell.angle_gamma   90.00
#
_symmetry.space_group_name_H-M   'P 1'
#
loop_
_entity.id
_entity.type
_entity.pdbx_description
1 polymer ?
#
loop_
_entity_poly.entity_id
_entity_poly.type
_entity_poly.pdbx_seq_one_letter_code
_entity_poly.pdbx_strand_id
1 'polypeptide(L)' 'MATGLERLGLDVVAGAAPFVLFTVPDAELMRKHLESKGIAVRRCDTFVGLPENYLRAAVRPEWPALIDAMTEVLK' A
#
# COMPACT_ATOMS: atom_id res chain seq x y z
N MET A 1 -0.66 7.41 9.45
CA MET A 1 -0.89 6.46 8.35
C MET A 1 0.08 6.72 7.20
N ALA A 2 -0.04 7.83 6.48
CA ALA A 2 0.89 8.23 5.40
C ALA A 2 2.37 8.20 5.83
N THR A 3 2.71 8.80 6.98
CA THR A 3 4.08 8.80 7.53
C THR A 3 4.68 7.41 7.76
N GLY A 4 3.84 6.39 8.00
CA GLY A 4 4.33 5.02 8.13
C GLY A 4 4.86 4.48 6.81
N LEU A 5 4.15 4.75 5.70
CA LEU A 5 4.54 4.34 4.36
C LEU A 5 5.73 5.17 3.84
N GLU A 6 5.73 6.49 4.11
CA GLU A 6 6.85 7.37 3.75
C GLU A 6 8.16 6.92 4.42
N ARG A 7 8.10 6.44 5.66
CA ARG A 7 9.27 5.87 6.37
C ARG A 7 9.77 4.56 5.78
N LEU A 8 8.94 3.84 5.02
CA LEU A 8 9.36 2.69 4.22
C LEU A 8 9.94 3.09 2.86
N GLY A 9 10.08 4.39 2.58
CA GLY A 9 10.59 4.91 1.30
C GLY A 9 9.58 4.86 0.16
N LEU A 10 8.29 4.73 0.46
CA LEU A 10 7.22 4.68 -0.55
C LEU A 10 6.68 6.07 -0.84
N ASP A 11 6.35 6.34 -2.10
CA ASP A 11 5.70 7.59 -2.48
C ASP A 11 4.22 7.53 -2.12
N VAL A 12 3.80 8.47 -1.28
CA VAL A 12 2.40 8.62 -0.84
C VAL A 12 1.77 9.81 -1.53
N VAL A 13 0.57 9.60 -2.08
CA VAL A 13 -0.22 10.69 -2.67
C VAL A 13 -1.01 11.39 -1.57
N ALA A 14 -0.81 12.70 -1.44
CA ALA A 14 -1.54 13.52 -0.48
C ALA A 14 -3.05 13.48 -0.76
N GLY A 15 -3.85 13.30 0.30
CA GLY A 15 -5.31 13.25 0.18
C GLY A 15 -6.00 13.21 1.54
N ALA A 16 -7.31 13.47 1.54
CA ALA A 16 -8.16 13.49 2.74
C ALA A 16 -9.24 12.39 2.73
N ALA A 17 -9.06 11.35 1.92
CA ALA A 17 -9.98 10.22 1.81
C ALA A 17 -9.74 9.19 2.94
N PRO A 18 -10.70 8.30 3.23
CA PRO A 18 -10.53 7.21 4.21
C PRO A 18 -9.63 6.06 3.71
N PHE A 19 -8.72 6.36 2.79
CA PHE A 19 -7.71 5.46 2.26
C PHE A 19 -6.46 6.27 1.90
N VAL A 20 -5.31 5.60 1.88
CA VAL A 20 -4.06 6.17 1.40
C VAL A 20 -3.72 5.52 0.06
N LEU A 21 -3.36 6.34 -0.92
CA LEU A 21 -2.85 5.91 -2.23
C LEU A 21 -1.33 6.05 -2.22
N PHE A 22 -0.61 5.02 -2.64
CA PHE A 22 0.84 4.99 -2.63
C PHE A 22 1.38 4.08 -3.75
N THR A 23 2.65 4.24 -4.09
CA THR A 23 3.36 3.37 -5.04
C THR A 23 4.23 2.37 -4.32
N VAL A 24 4.47 1.22 -4.96
CA VAL A 24 5.45 0.22 -4.51
C VAL A 24 6.30 -0.25 -5.70
N PRO A 25 7.54 -0.71 -5.51
CA PRO A 25 8.36 -1.17 -6.63
C PRO A 25 7.75 -2.34 -7.41
N ASP A 26 7.14 -3.30 -6.70
CA ASP A 26 6.44 -4.44 -7.28
C ASP A 26 5.07 -4.63 -6.60
N ALA A 27 4.02 -4.20 -7.29
CA ALA A 27 2.66 -4.27 -6.77
C ALA A 27 2.05 -5.68 -6.79
N GLU A 28 2.56 -6.58 -7.62
CA GLU A 28 2.07 -7.97 -7.68
C GLU A 28 2.67 -8.77 -6.52
N LEU A 29 3.98 -8.66 -6.30
CA LEU A 29 4.67 -9.31 -5.19
C LEU A 29 4.15 -8.80 -3.84
N MET A 30 4.02 -7.46 -3.69
CA MET A 30 3.48 -6.87 -2.48
C MET A 30 2.06 -7.39 -2.18
N ARG A 31 1.18 -7.45 -3.19
CA ARG A 31 -0.19 -7.95 -3.00
C ARG A 31 -0.23 -9.42 -2.60
N LYS A 32 0.56 -10.28 -3.24
CA LYS A 32 0.65 -11.70 -2.89
C LYS A 32 1.14 -11.90 -1.45
N HIS A 33 2.14 -11.12 -1.03
CA HIS A 33 2.64 -11.19 0.34
C HIS A 33 1.57 -10.75 1.35
N LEU A 34 0.92 -9.60 1.11
CA LEU A 34 -0.15 -9.11 1.97
C LEU A 34 -1.34 -10.08 2.03
N GLU A 35 -1.73 -10.67 0.90
CA GLU A 35 -2.76 -11.70 0.84
C GLU A 35 -2.42 -12.93 1.69
N SER A 36 -1.16 -13.38 1.68
CA SER A 36 -0.68 -14.49 2.52
C SER A 36 -0.79 -14.21 4.03
N LYS A 37 -0.80 -12.92 4.40
CA LYS A 37 -0.98 -12.42 5.78
C LYS A 37 -2.44 -12.09 6.11
N GLY A 38 -3.38 -12.32 5.17
CA GLY A 38 -4.80 -11.98 5.34
C GLY A 38 -5.10 -10.48 5.18
N ILE A 39 -4.20 -9.71 4.56
CA ILE A 39 -4.33 -8.27 4.36
C ILE A 39 -4.68 -7.99 2.89
N ALA A 40 -5.89 -7.48 2.65
CA ALA A 40 -6.34 -7.11 1.32
C ALA A 40 -6.09 -5.62 1.02
N VAL A 41 -5.42 -5.33 -0.10
CA VAL A 41 -5.26 -3.98 -0.66
C VAL A 41 -5.84 -3.90 -2.07
N ARG A 42 -6.25 -2.71 -2.51
CA ARG A 42 -6.82 -2.52 -3.86
C ARG A 42 -5.73 -2.10 -4.84
N ARG A 43 -5.64 -2.81 -5.97
CA ARG A 43 -4.89 -2.38 -7.15
C ARG A 43 -5.53 -1.17 -7.82
N CYS A 44 -4.72 -0.30 -8.40
CA CYS A 44 -5.16 0.92 -9.06
C CYS A 44 -4.85 0.98 -10.58
N ASP A 45 -4.33 -0.08 -11.17
CA ASP A 45 -4.01 -0.22 -12.61
C ASP A 45 -5.23 -0.06 -13.54
N THR A 46 -6.43 -0.26 -13.01
CA THR A 46 -7.70 -0.09 -13.76
C THR A 46 -8.20 1.35 -13.81
N PHE A 47 -7.56 2.27 -13.09
CA PHE A 47 -7.91 3.70 -13.14
C PHE A 47 -7.08 4.40 -14.22
N VAL A 48 -7.75 5.18 -15.06
CA VAL A 48 -7.08 5.96 -16.12
C VAL A 48 -6.06 6.90 -15.49
N GLY A 49 -4.81 6.81 -15.95
CA GLY A 49 -3.70 7.67 -15.48
C GLY A 49 -2.93 7.14 -14.27
N LEU A 50 -3.27 5.96 -13.73
CA LEU A 50 -2.50 5.32 -12.67
C LEU A 50 -1.76 4.07 -13.21
N PRO A 51 -0.42 4.08 -13.20
CA PRO A 51 0.38 2.90 -13.52
C PRO A 51 0.14 1.72 -12.56
N GLU A 52 0.62 0.55 -12.94
CA GLU A 52 0.37 -0.72 -12.25
C GLU A 52 0.94 -0.81 -10.82
N ASN A 53 1.92 0.05 -10.51
CA ASN A 53 2.61 0.09 -9.25
C ASN A 53 1.80 0.80 -8.13
N TYR A 54 0.64 1.37 -8.45
CA TYR A 54 -0.21 2.05 -7.49
C TYR A 54 -1.11 1.07 -6.73
N LEU A 55 -1.07 1.19 -5.40
CA LEU A 55 -1.94 0.49 -4.48
C LEU A 55 -2.66 1.49 -3.58
N ARG A 56 -3.88 1.14 -3.16
CA ARG A 56 -4.58 1.87 -2.10
C ARG A 56 -4.98 0.96 -0.95
N ALA A 57 -4.76 1.46 0.26
CA ALA A 57 -5.14 0.80 1.50
C ALA A 57 -6.14 1.65 2.28
N ALA A 58 -7.24 1.04 2.73
CA ALA A 58 -8.21 1.71 3.60
C ALA A 58 -7.59 1.97 4.97
N VAL A 59 -7.82 3.16 5.53
CA VAL A 59 -7.35 3.49 6.88
C VAL A 59 -8.24 2.79 7.90
N ARG A 60 -7.64 1.89 8.69
CA ARG A 60 -8.32 1.12 9.73
C ARG A 60 -7.45 1.00 10.99
N PRO A 61 -7.99 0.59 12.15
CA PRO A 61 -7.19 0.37 13.37
C PRO A 61 -6.02 -0.60 13.19
N GLU A 62 -6.14 -1.57 12.28
CA GLU A 62 -5.13 -2.59 11.99
C GLU A 62 -3.98 -2.08 11.09
N TRP A 63 -3.90 -0.77 10.83
CA TRP A 63 -2.85 -0.16 10.01
C TRP A 63 -1.41 -0.55 10.41
N PRO A 64 -1.05 -0.70 11.70
CA PRO A 64 0.29 -1.17 12.07
C PRO A 64 0.64 -2.53 11.46
N ALA A 65 -0.31 -3.47 11.40
CA ALA A 65 -0.09 -4.79 10.82
C ALA A 65 0.19 -4.73 9.30
N LEU A 66 -0.43 -3.78 8.59
CA LEU A 66 -0.11 -3.51 7.19
C LEU A 66 1.35 -3.04 7.05
N ILE A 67 1.78 -2.07 7.87
CA ILE A 67 3.15 -1.53 7.82
C ILE A 67 4.17 -2.62 8.14
N ASP A 68 3.92 -3.44 9.15
CA ASP A 68 4.81 -4.54 9.54
C ASP A 68 4.96 -5.55 8.39
N ALA A 69 3.85 -5.97 7.77
CA ALA A 69 3.88 -6.90 6.64
C ALA A 69 4.59 -6.30 5.41
N MET A 70 4.38 -5.02 5.11
CA MET A 70 5.09 -4.35 4.01
C MET A 70 6.60 -4.25 4.25
N THR A 71 7.02 -4.11 5.52
CA THR A 71 8.43 -4.06 5.91
C THR A 71 9.14 -5.39 5.65
N GLU A 72 8.44 -6.53 5.71
CA GLU A 72 9.03 -7.84 5.40
C GLU A 72 9.44 -7.96 3.93
N VAL A 73 8.77 -7.22 3.04
CA VAL A 73 8.97 -7.28 1.57
C VAL A 73 9.98 -6.23 1.08
N LEU A 74 10.01 -5.07 1.72
CA LEU A 74 10.80 -3.91 1.26
C LEU A 74 12.22 -3.85 1.85
N LYS A 75 12.62 -4.85 2.62
CA LYS A 75 13.98 -5.02 3.13
C LYS A 75 14.97 -5.48 2.07
#